data_AF-A0A1M6FMF7-F1
#
_entry.id   AF-A0A1M6FMF7-F1
#
_cell.length_a   1.000
_cell.length_b   1.000
_cell.length_c   1.000
_cell.angle_alpha   90.00
_cell.angle_beta   90.00
_cell.angle_gamma   90.00
#
_symmetry.space_group_name_H-M   'P 1'
#
loop_
_entity.id
_entity.type
_entity.pdbx_description
1 polymer ?
#
loop_
_entity_poly.entity_id
_entity_poly.type
_entity_poly.pdbx_seq_one_letter_code
_entity_poly.pdbx_strand_id
1 'polypeptide(L)'
;MFMVILAVIGGILTTLSMIINSSLGKRIGVFQATLVNYFVGLVTTSIVVIFIGNKMQLSLNDFSKMPFYIFLGGVVGVSVVYSSNRIVPKIPVVYSTLLFFIGQIVAGIIIDYILLKTVSTNKIIGAIIITIGILYNSRVDKKITSKQ
;
A
#
# COMPACT_ATOMS: atom_id res chain seq x y z
N MET A 1 -0.62 19.60 -11.60
CA MET A 1 -0.89 18.49 -12.56
C MET A 1 0.12 17.36 -12.46
N PHE A 2 1.44 17.61 -12.50
CA PHE A 2 2.47 16.56 -12.39
C PHE A 2 2.33 15.63 -11.16
N MET A 3 2.13 16.18 -9.95
CA MET A 3 1.93 15.37 -8.74
C MET A 3 0.69 14.46 -8.81
N VAL A 4 -0.38 14.90 -9.48
CA VAL A 4 -1.59 14.10 -9.67
C VAL A 4 -1.28 12.90 -10.59
N ILE A 5 -0.53 13.13 -11.67
CA ILE A 5 -0.09 12.06 -12.57
C ILE A 5 0.78 11.04 -11.81
N LEU A 6 1.73 11.51 -11.00
CA LEU A 6 2.55 10.63 -10.17
C LEU A 6 1.71 9.82 -9.17
N ALA A 7 0.70 10.42 -8.55
CA ALA A 7 -0.20 9.72 -7.64
C ALA A 7 -1.00 8.62 -8.37
N VAL A 8 -1.52 8.91 -9.58
CA VAL A 8 -2.23 7.93 -10.41
C VAL A 8 -1.31 6.78 -10.79
N ILE A 9 -0.10 7.07 -11.27
CA ILE A 9 0.91 6.06 -11.59
C ILE A 9 1.26 5.24 -10.34
N GLY A 10 1.43 5.89 -9.18
CA GLY A 10 1.66 5.20 -7.91
C GLY A 10 0.56 4.21 -7.56
N GLY A 11 -0.71 4.56 -7.77
CA GLY A 11 -1.84 3.65 -7.58
C GLY A 11 -1.82 2.44 -8.52
N ILE A 12 -1.48 2.66 -9.80
CA ILE A 12 -1.31 1.58 -10.79
C ILE A 12 -0.19 0.64 -10.37
N LEU A 13 0.99 1.18 -10.05
CA LEU A 13 2.16 0.40 -9.65
C LEU A 13 1.92 -0.37 -8.34
N THR A 14 1.20 0.23 -7.38
CA THR A 14 0.82 -0.45 -6.13
C THR A 14 -0.04 -1.68 -6.42
N THR A 15 -1.03 -1.55 -7.32
CA THR A 15 -1.90 -2.67 -7.70
C THR A 15 -1.13 -3.76 -8.43
N LEU A 16 -0.25 -3.39 -9.37
CA LEU A 16 0.60 -4.36 -10.06
C LEU A 16 1.54 -5.09 -9.10
N SER A 17 2.16 -4.38 -8.15
CA SER A 17 3.00 -4.97 -7.11
C SER A 17 2.24 -5.99 -6.28
N MET A 18 1.01 -5.68 -5.85
CA MET A 18 0.16 -6.62 -5.11
C MET A 18 -0.13 -7.90 -5.90
N ILE A 19 -0.42 -7.79 -7.22
CA ILE A 19 -0.70 -8.95 -8.08
C ILE A 19 0.55 -9.81 -8.28
N ILE A 20 1.69 -9.18 -8.60
CA ILE A 20 2.95 -9.89 -8.83
C ILE A 20 3.39 -10.62 -7.55
N ASN A 21 3.37 -9.95 -6.41
CA ASN A 21 3.78 -10.52 -5.12
C ASN A 21 2.83 -11.63 -4.66
N SER A 22 1.52 -11.46 -4.86
CA SER A 22 0.56 -12.51 -4.47
C SER A 22 0.64 -13.74 -5.38
N SER A 23 0.95 -13.56 -6.67
CA SER A 23 1.23 -14.65 -7.61
C SER A 23 2.46 -15.44 -7.18
N LEU A 24 3.53 -14.77 -6.76
CA LEU A 24 4.71 -15.42 -6.19
C LEU A 24 4.37 -16.13 -4.86
N GLY A 25 3.59 -15.49 -3.99
CA GLY A 25 3.13 -16.04 -2.72
C GLY A 25 2.35 -17.34 -2.85
N LYS A 26 1.58 -17.50 -3.92
CA LYS A 26 0.88 -18.76 -4.24
C LYS A 26 1.84 -19.92 -4.56
N ARG A 27 3.04 -19.62 -5.06
CA ARG A 27 4.01 -20.62 -5.53
C ARG A 27 4.99 -21.05 -4.45
N ILE A 28 5.50 -20.10 -3.67
CA ILE A 28 6.61 -20.35 -2.73
C ILE A 28 6.25 -20.09 -1.26
N GLY A 29 5.01 -19.69 -0.97
CA GLY A 29 4.56 -19.29 0.36
C GLY A 29 4.61 -17.78 0.58
N VAL A 30 3.74 -17.31 1.47
CA VAL A 30 3.50 -15.87 1.68
C VAL A 30 4.74 -15.17 2.24
N PHE A 31 5.39 -15.74 3.26
CA PHE A 31 6.57 -15.15 3.89
C PHE A 31 7.79 -15.16 2.96
N GLN A 32 7.99 -16.25 2.21
CA GLN A 32 9.06 -16.38 1.22
C GLN A 32 8.90 -15.34 0.11
N ALA A 33 7.68 -15.16 -0.40
CA ALA A 33 7.40 -14.12 -1.40
C ALA A 33 7.61 -12.70 -0.84
N THR A 34 7.22 -12.46 0.42
CA THR A 34 7.51 -11.16 1.07
C THR A 34 9.01 -10.93 1.20
N LEU A 35 9.79 -11.93 1.60
CA LEU A 35 11.25 -11.85 1.67
C LEU A 35 11.87 -11.52 0.31
N VAL A 36 11.45 -12.24 -0.75
CA VAL A 36 11.91 -11.99 -2.12
C VAL A 36 11.56 -10.57 -2.57
N ASN A 37 10.34 -10.10 -2.29
CA ASN A 37 9.93 -8.73 -2.62
C ASN A 37 10.86 -7.68 -2.00
N TYR A 38 11.17 -7.83 -0.70
CA TYR A 38 12.07 -6.90 0.00
C TYR A 38 13.51 -6.98 -0.49
N PHE A 39 13.99 -8.19 -0.77
CA PHE A 39 15.34 -8.38 -1.30
C PHE A 39 15.49 -7.75 -2.69
N VAL A 40 14.55 -7.99 -3.61
CA VAL A 40 14.55 -7.38 -4.94
C VAL A 40 14.43 -5.86 -4.83
N GLY A 41 13.55 -5.36 -3.97
CA GLY A 41 13.42 -3.92 -3.71
C GLY A 41 14.72 -3.29 -3.23
N LEU A 42 15.42 -3.93 -2.28
CA LEU A 42 16.72 -3.48 -1.78
C LEU A 42 17.77 -3.42 -2.90
N VAL A 43 17.89 -4.48 -3.70
CA VAL A 43 18.84 -4.54 -4.83
C VAL A 43 18.51 -3.46 -5.86
N THR A 44 17.25 -3.32 -6.27
CA THR A 44 16.82 -2.32 -7.24
C THR A 44 17.09 -0.91 -6.74
N THR A 45 16.71 -0.58 -5.50
CA THR A 45 16.97 0.75 -4.94
C THR A 45 18.47 1.03 -4.81
N SER A 46 19.29 0.04 -4.42
CA SER A 46 20.75 0.20 -4.33
C SER A 46 21.36 0.54 -5.69
N ILE A 47 20.96 -0.16 -6.75
CA ILE A 47 21.38 0.12 -8.13
C ILE A 47 20.97 1.54 -8.53
N VAL A 48 19.69 1.89 -8.34
CA VAL A 48 19.17 3.22 -8.70
C VAL A 48 19.95 4.33 -8.00
N VAL A 49 20.26 4.17 -6.72
CA VAL A 49 21.01 5.15 -5.95
C VAL A 49 22.45 5.31 -6.47
N ILE A 50 23.12 4.21 -6.83
CA ILE A 50 24.47 4.24 -7.43
C ILE A 50 24.47 5.03 -8.75
N PHE A 51 23.47 4.83 -9.61
CA PHE A 51 23.44 5.44 -10.95
C PHE A 51 22.88 6.87 -10.98
N ILE A 52 21.91 7.22 -10.13
CA ILE A 52 21.35 8.58 -10.09
C ILE A 52 22.32 9.57 -9.45
N GLY A 53 23.33 9.10 -8.71
CA GLY A 53 24.45 9.94 -8.27
C GLY A 53 24.02 11.10 -7.38
N ASN A 54 22.87 10.99 -6.71
CA ASN A 54 22.52 11.95 -5.68
C ASN A 54 23.65 11.87 -4.66
N LYS A 55 24.33 13.00 -4.38
CA LYS A 55 25.40 13.07 -3.38
C LYS A 55 24.84 12.49 -2.09
N MET A 56 25.07 11.21 -1.84
CA MET A 56 24.66 10.52 -0.62
C MET A 56 25.44 11.18 0.50
N GLN A 57 24.89 12.26 1.05
CA GLN A 57 25.25 12.72 2.39
C GLN A 57 24.57 11.79 3.38
N LEU A 58 24.85 10.49 3.25
CA LEU A 58 24.48 9.50 4.25
C LEU A 58 25.55 9.58 5.33
N SER A 59 25.45 10.61 6.16
CA SER A 59 26.27 10.72 7.35
C SER A 59 25.72 9.76 8.39
N LEU A 60 26.54 8.84 8.89
CA LEU A 60 26.19 7.99 10.04
C LEU A 60 25.75 8.83 11.25
N ASN A 61 26.26 10.05 11.37
CA ASN A 61 25.81 10.99 12.41
C ASN A 61 24.37 11.46 12.22
N ASP A 62 23.84 11.52 10.99
CA ASP A 62 22.45 11.93 10.75
C ASP A 62 21.48 10.82 11.16
N PHE A 63 21.86 9.55 10.94
CA PHE A 63 21.08 8.40 11.40
C PHE A 63 20.97 8.35 12.93
N SER A 64 22.07 8.65 13.65
CA SER A 64 22.09 8.61 15.11
C SER A 64 21.16 9.64 15.78
N LYS A 65 20.80 10.71 15.06
CA LYS A 65 19.92 11.78 15.55
C LYS A 65 18.44 11.54 15.22
N MET A 66 18.13 10.57 14.36
CA MET A 66 16.76 10.29 13.95
C MET A 66 16.04 9.40 14.95
N PRO A 67 14.76 9.67 15.26
CA PRO A 67 14.00 8.81 16.15
C PRO A 67 13.73 7.44 15.52
N PHE A 68 13.83 6.40 16.34
CA PHE A 68 13.82 5.00 15.89
C PHE A 68 12.59 4.62 15.06
N TYR A 69 11.42 5.21 15.32
CA TYR A 69 10.18 4.87 14.62
C TYR A 69 10.23 5.15 13.10
N ILE A 70 11.10 6.04 12.63
CA ILE A 70 11.26 6.34 11.20
C ILE A 70 11.78 5.12 10.44
N PHE A 71 12.58 4.27 11.10
CA PHE A 71 13.12 3.05 10.49
C PHE A 71 12.12 1.89 10.46
N LEU A 72 10.97 2.02 11.14
CA LEU A 72 9.94 0.97 11.17
C LEU A 72 9.09 0.92 9.89
N GLY A 73 9.30 1.82 8.93
CA GLY A 73 8.61 1.79 7.64
C GLY A 73 8.74 0.45 6.91
N GLY A 74 9.92 -0.18 6.98
CA GLY A 74 10.14 -1.53 6.42
C GLY A 74 9.29 -2.60 7.10
N VAL A 75 9.16 -2.54 8.44
CA VAL A 75 8.36 -3.48 9.23
C VAL A 75 6.87 -3.35 8.89
N VAL A 76 6.37 -2.12 8.81
CA VAL A 76 4.99 -1.84 8.39
C VAL A 76 4.75 -2.36 6.97
N GLY A 77 5.69 -2.12 6.06
CA GLY A 77 5.56 -2.59 4.69
C GLY A 77 5.56 -4.13 4.58
N VAL A 78 6.33 -4.86 5.41
CA VAL A 78 6.27 -6.33 5.47
C VAL A 78 4.84 -6.78 5.75
N SER A 79 4.15 -6.12 6.68
CA SER A 79 2.75 -6.38 7.02
C SER A 79 1.80 -6.07 5.86
N VAL A 80 2.07 -5.00 5.09
CA VAL A 80 1.30 -4.65 3.89
C VAL A 80 1.43 -5.74 2.82
N VAL A 81 2.66 -6.13 2.47
CA VAL A 81 2.92 -7.15 1.42
C VAL A 81 2.39 -8.52 1.85
N TYR A 82 2.57 -8.88 3.13
CA TYR A 82 1.99 -10.09 3.70
C TYR A 82 0.46 -10.10 3.54
N SER A 83 -0.20 -9.00 3.90
CA SER A 83 -1.66 -8.87 3.82
C SER A 83 -2.14 -8.94 2.37
N SER A 84 -1.48 -8.24 1.43
CA SER A 84 -1.84 -8.31 0.01
C SER A 84 -1.68 -9.73 -0.54
N ASN A 85 -0.59 -10.41 -0.17
CA ASN A 85 -0.33 -11.79 -0.60
C ASN A 85 -1.35 -12.79 -0.06
N ARG A 86 -2.04 -12.49 1.04
CA ARG A 86 -3.12 -13.31 1.61
C ARG A 86 -4.49 -13.00 1.01
N ILE A 87 -4.76 -11.72 0.74
CA ILE A 87 -6.08 -11.22 0.34
C ILE A 87 -6.29 -11.36 -1.16
N VAL A 88 -5.36 -10.89 -1.98
CA VAL A 88 -5.48 -10.83 -3.45
C VAL A 88 -5.73 -12.21 -4.08
N PRO A 89 -5.16 -13.33 -3.58
CA PRO A 89 -5.51 -14.66 -4.06
C PRO A 89 -6.96 -15.11 -3.84
N LYS A 90 -7.67 -14.52 -2.87
CA LYS A 90 -8.94 -15.03 -2.33
C LYS A 90 -10.16 -14.25 -2.79
N ILE A 91 -9.98 -12.98 -3.16
CA ILE A 91 -11.07 -12.11 -3.61
C ILE A 91 -10.63 -11.36 -4.88
N PRO A 92 -11.56 -10.90 -5.72
CA PRO A 92 -11.21 -10.15 -6.92
C PRO A 92 -10.33 -8.92 -6.60
N VAL A 93 -9.41 -8.60 -7.51
CA VAL A 93 -8.42 -7.52 -7.33
C VAL A 93 -9.09 -6.19 -7.03
N VAL A 94 -10.19 -5.88 -7.73
CA VAL A 94 -10.97 -4.66 -7.52
C VAL A 94 -11.40 -4.52 -6.06
N TYR A 95 -11.90 -5.59 -5.43
CA TYR A 95 -12.28 -5.57 -4.02
C TYR A 95 -11.09 -5.43 -3.09
N SER A 96 -9.97 -6.10 -3.40
CA SER A 96 -8.75 -5.97 -2.62
C SER A 96 -8.29 -4.52 -2.58
N THR A 97 -8.10 -3.91 -3.76
CA THR A 97 -7.65 -2.51 -3.88
C THR A 97 -8.59 -1.54 -3.18
N LEU A 98 -9.90 -1.74 -3.31
CA LEU A 98 -10.92 -0.91 -2.66
C LEU A 98 -10.86 -1.00 -1.12
N LEU A 99 -10.69 -2.19 -0.56
CA LEU A 99 -10.54 -2.38 0.90
C LEU A 99 -9.24 -1.75 1.43
N PHE A 100 -8.12 -1.92 0.71
CA PHE A 100 -6.86 -1.25 1.05
C PHE A 100 -7.02 0.28 1.01
N PHE A 101 -7.73 0.80 0.01
CA PHE A 101 -7.98 2.23 -0.13
C PHE A 101 -8.85 2.79 1.02
N ILE A 102 -9.89 2.08 1.45
CA ILE A 102 -10.65 2.46 2.66
C ILE A 102 -9.72 2.55 3.87
N GLY A 103 -8.88 1.54 4.08
CA GLY A 103 -7.92 1.52 5.18
C GLY A 103 -6.95 2.70 5.15
N GLN A 104 -6.48 3.07 3.96
CA GLN A 104 -5.62 4.24 3.74
C GLN A 104 -6.35 5.55 4.08
N ILE A 105 -7.61 5.71 3.70
CA ILE A 105 -8.42 6.90 4.02
C ILE A 105 -8.64 7.00 5.53
N VAL A 106 -9.04 5.90 6.18
CA VAL A 106 -9.28 5.86 7.63
C VAL A 106 -8.01 6.20 8.39
N ALA A 107 -6.88 5.58 8.02
CA ALA A 107 -5.58 5.90 8.60
C ALA A 107 -5.19 7.37 8.38
N GLY A 108 -5.40 7.90 7.17
CA GLY A 108 -5.15 9.31 6.85
C GLY A 108 -5.96 10.27 7.73
N ILE A 109 -7.25 10.00 7.93
CA ILE A 109 -8.12 10.80 8.81
C ILE A 109 -7.61 10.75 10.27
N ILE A 110 -7.25 9.57 10.77
CA ILE A 110 -6.72 9.41 12.13
C ILE A 110 -5.40 10.17 12.30
N ILE A 111 -4.49 10.05 11.33
CA ILE A 111 -3.18 10.74 11.36
C ILE A 111 -3.39 12.26 11.30
N ASP A 112 -4.25 12.75 10.40
CA ASP A 112 -4.60 14.17 10.31
C ASP A 112 -5.17 14.69 11.63
N TYR A 113 -6.06 13.93 12.27
CA TYR A 113 -6.61 14.31 13.57
C TYR A 113 -5.53 14.36 14.66
N ILE A 114 -4.63 13.37 14.71
CA ILE A 114 -3.55 13.33 15.70
C ILE A 114 -2.63 14.55 15.55
N LEU A 115 -2.25 14.88 14.32
CA LEU A 115 -1.29 15.94 13.99
C LEU A 115 -1.90 17.34 14.03
N LEU A 116 -3.09 17.52 13.46
CA LEU A 116 -3.70 18.84 13.23
C LEU A 116 -4.86 19.14 14.18
N LYS A 117 -5.27 18.17 15.02
CA LYS A 117 -6.42 18.25 15.94
C LYS A 117 -7.74 18.64 15.28
N THR A 118 -7.80 18.56 13.95
CA THR A 118 -8.95 18.93 13.14
C THR A 118 -9.26 17.79 12.19
N VAL A 119 -10.55 17.55 11.97
CA VAL A 119 -11.00 16.59 10.95
C VAL A 119 -11.82 17.35 9.93
N SER A 120 -11.42 17.23 8.67
CA SER A 120 -12.25 17.75 7.58
C SER A 120 -13.47 16.86 7.43
N THR A 121 -14.66 17.39 7.75
CA THR A 121 -15.95 16.71 7.56
C THR A 121 -16.12 16.19 6.13
N ASN A 122 -15.56 16.91 5.15
CA ASN A 122 -15.58 16.51 3.74
C ASN A 122 -14.81 15.21 3.48
N LYS A 123 -13.68 14.97 4.19
CA LYS A 123 -12.92 13.71 4.09
C LYS A 123 -13.73 12.53 4.63
N ILE A 124 -14.46 12.74 5.74
CA ILE A 124 -15.35 11.73 6.33
C ILE A 124 -16.48 11.39 5.35
N ILE A 125 -17.13 12.40 4.77
CA ILE A 125 -18.21 12.20 3.79
C ILE A 125 -17.70 11.42 2.58
N GLY A 126 -16.54 11.80 2.04
CA GLY A 126 -15.91 11.06 0.93
C GLY A 126 -15.61 9.60 1.28
N ALA A 127 -15.08 9.33 2.47
CA ALA A 127 -14.82 7.98 2.96
C ALA A 127 -16.09 7.13 3.04
N ILE A 128 -17.19 7.73 3.53
CA ILE A 128 -18.50 7.07 3.63
C ILE A 128 -19.03 6.72 2.23
N ILE A 129 -18.98 7.66 1.29
CA ILE A 129 -19.45 7.45 -0.09
C ILE A 129 -18.71 6.28 -0.75
N ILE A 130 -17.37 6.26 -0.64
CA ILE A 130 -16.54 5.20 -1.19
C ILE A 130 -16.90 3.85 -0.56
N THR A 131 -17.02 3.82 0.77
CA THR A 131 -17.37 2.59 1.51
C THR A 131 -18.74 2.05 1.09
N ILE A 132 -19.76 2.91 0.97
CA ILE A 132 -21.10 2.53 0.51
C ILE A 132 -21.03 2.00 -0.92
N GLY A 133 -20.31 2.66 -1.82
CA GLY A 133 -20.14 2.21 -3.20
C GLY A 133 -19.54 0.81 -3.31
N ILE A 134 -18.54 0.51 -2.45
CA ILE A 134 -17.91 -0.81 -2.40
C ILE A 134 -18.87 -1.88 -1.87
N LEU A 135 -19.60 -1.58 -0.79
CA LEU A 135 -20.58 -2.50 -0.22
C LEU A 135 -21.72 -2.80 -1.20
N TYR A 136 -22.15 -1.80 -1.96
CA TYR A 136 -23.13 -1.98 -3.03
C TYR A 136 -22.59 -2.90 -4.12
N ASN A 137 -21.39 -2.63 -4.63
CA ASN A 137 -20.75 -3.43 -5.68
C ASN A 137 -20.58 -4.90 -5.24
N SER A 138 -20.10 -5.13 -4.02
CA SER A 138 -19.93 -6.48 -3.47
C SER A 138 -21.24 -7.26 -3.38
N ARG A 139 -22.38 -6.59 -3.11
CA ARG A 139 -23.70 -7.23 -3.10
C ARG A 139 -24.18 -7.56 -4.52
N VAL A 140 -23.87 -6.73 -5.50
CA VAL A 140 -24.23 -6.96 -6.91
C VAL A 140 -23.46 -8.16 -7.44
N ASP A 141 -22.14 -8.23 -7.23
CA ASP A 141 -21.32 -9.35 -7.72
C ASP A 141 -21.71 -10.67 -7.05
N LYS A 142 -22.01 -10.69 -5.75
CA LYS A 142 -22.54 -11.89 -5.09
C LYS A 142 -23.82 -12.41 -5.74
N LYS A 143 -24.72 -11.51 -6.14
CA LYS A 143 -25.97 -11.87 -6.84
C LYS A 143 -25.73 -12.41 -8.25
N ILE A 144 -24.66 -11.98 -8.92
CA ILE A 144 -24.29 -12.46 -10.25
C ILE A 144 -23.69 -13.87 -10.14
N THR A 145 -22.77 -14.09 -9.19
CA THR A 145 -22.15 -15.41 -8.97
C THR A 145 -23.13 -16.44 -8.41
N SER A 146 -24.14 -16.04 -7.63
CA SER A 146 -25.16 -16.96 -7.10
C SER A 146 -26.24 -17.37 -8.10
N LYS A 147 -26.25 -16.79 -9.31
CA LYS A 147 -27.20 -17.09 -10.39
C LYS A 147 -26.61 -18.02 -11.47
N GLN A 148 -25.32 -18.35 -11.36
CA GLN A 148 -24.62 -19.34 -12.18
C GLN A 148 -24.50 -20.65 -11.41
#